data_AF-A0A5S9LZN5-F1
#
_entry.id   AF-A0A5S9LZN5-F1
#
_cell.length_a   1.000
_cell.length_b   1.000
_cell.length_c   1.000
_cell.angle_alpha   90.00
_cell.angle_beta   90.00
_cell.angle_gamma   90.00
#
_symmetry.space_group_name_H-M   'P 1'
#
loop_
_entity.id
_entity.type
_entity.pdbx_description
1 polymer ?
#
loop_
_entity_poly.entity_id
_entity_poly.type
_entity_poly.pdbx_seq_one_letter_code
_entity_poly.pdbx_strand_id
1 'polypeptide(L)'
;MLEGKLEVMLDGKKKYMATAFDYIHIPPKTIHGYRMHSHKTRFISYTLGGKMTDVYQQIGKRLFQNEWSMTHHAFDAASFQQAEKEKRYHPDAWNQRTV
;
A
#
# COMPACT_ATOMS: atom_id res chain seq x y z
N MET A 1 -8.29 -8.14 9.24
CA MET A 1 -7.01 -8.81 9.53
C MET A 1 -7.26 -10.31 9.66
N LEU A 2 -6.44 -11.18 9.05
CA LEU A 2 -6.69 -12.65 9.06
C LEU A 2 -5.80 -13.39 10.07
N GLU A 3 -4.48 -13.14 10.06
CA GLU A 3 -3.50 -13.89 10.89
C GLU A 3 -2.20 -13.07 11.07
N GLY A 4 -1.61 -13.09 12.26
CA GLY A 4 -0.34 -12.41 12.56
C GLY A 4 -0.53 -11.00 13.11
N LYS A 5 0.51 -10.16 13.03
CA LYS A 5 0.54 -8.78 13.51
C LYS A 5 0.87 -7.80 12.39
N LEU A 6 0.04 -6.76 12.26
CA LEU A 6 0.16 -5.70 11.25
C LEU A 6 0.14 -4.33 11.94
N GLU A 7 1.25 -3.58 11.85
CA GLU A 7 1.27 -2.19 12.26
C GLU A 7 0.76 -1.31 11.11
N VAL A 8 -0.26 -0.50 11.39
CA VAL A 8 -0.82 0.48 10.46
C VAL A 8 -0.42 1.87 10.92
N MET A 9 0.29 2.59 10.06
CA MET A 9 0.72 3.97 10.26
C MET A 9 -0.28 4.89 9.56
N LEU A 10 -0.89 5.83 10.28
CA LEU A 10 -1.83 6.83 9.75
C LEU A 10 -1.29 8.25 9.99
N ASP A 11 -1.36 9.08 8.96
CA ASP A 11 -0.97 10.50 8.94
C ASP A 11 0.44 10.75 9.52
N GLY A 12 1.34 9.79 9.34
CA GLY A 12 2.75 9.83 9.79
C GLY A 12 2.95 9.85 11.31
N LYS A 13 1.89 9.87 12.12
CA LYS A 13 1.95 10.08 13.58
C LYS A 13 1.34 8.95 14.39
N LYS A 14 0.25 8.36 13.91
CA LYS A 14 -0.50 7.36 14.67
C LYS A 14 -0.12 5.96 14.20
N LYS A 15 0.17 5.08 15.14
CA LYS A 15 0.49 3.68 14.88
C LYS A 15 -0.51 2.80 15.60
N TYR A 16 -1.10 1.86 14.87
CA TYR A 16 -2.08 0.91 15.40
C TYR A 16 -1.59 -0.50 15.13
N MET A 17 -1.64 -1.36 16.13
CA MET A 17 -1.33 -2.78 15.95
C MET A 17 -2.63 -3.55 15.73
N ALA A 18 -2.82 -4.07 14.53
CA ALA A 18 -3.92 -4.95 14.18
C ALA A 18 -3.50 -6.42 14.36
N THR A 19 -4.42 -7.19 14.91
CA THR A 19 -4.35 -8.64 15.14
C THR A 19 -5.55 -9.34 14.50
N ALA A 20 -5.62 -10.67 14.55
CA ALA A 20 -6.68 -11.43 13.88
C ALA A 20 -8.08 -10.89 14.24
N PHE A 21 -8.95 -10.80 13.22
CA PHE A 21 -10.31 -10.24 13.30
C PHE A 21 -10.44 -8.72 13.45
N ASP A 22 -9.33 -7.98 13.62
CA ASP A 22 -9.41 -6.52 13.59
C ASP A 22 -9.77 -6.01 12.18
N TYR A 23 -10.57 -4.94 12.15
CA TYR A 23 -10.96 -4.21 10.95
C TYR A 23 -10.50 -2.77 11.03
N ILE A 24 -9.94 -2.26 9.94
CA ILE A 24 -9.46 -0.87 9.85
C ILE A 24 -10.07 -0.26 8.60
N HIS A 25 -10.80 0.84 8.78
CA HIS A 25 -11.30 1.67 7.69
C HIS A 25 -10.37 2.89 7.52
N ILE A 26 -9.86 3.07 6.30
CA ILE A 26 -8.99 4.21 5.95
C ILE A 26 -9.73 5.04 4.90
N PRO A 27 -10.22 6.24 5.25
CA PRO A 27 -10.95 7.08 4.31
C PRO A 27 -10.01 7.72 3.27
N PRO A 28 -10.57 8.26 2.15
CA PRO A 28 -9.79 9.00 1.18
C PRO A 28 -9.00 10.15 1.80
N LYS A 29 -7.84 10.47 1.21
CA LYS A 29 -6.91 11.53 1.66
C LYS A 29 -6.21 11.27 2.99
N THR A 30 -6.33 10.08 3.58
CA THR A 30 -5.51 9.65 4.72
C THR A 30 -4.21 9.01 4.24
N ILE A 31 -3.07 9.60 4.62
CA ILE A 31 -1.76 9.01 4.33
C ILE A 31 -1.60 7.79 5.21
N HIS A 32 -1.27 6.65 4.61
CA HIS A 32 -1.17 5.40 5.37
C HIS A 32 -0.03 4.49 4.88
N GLY A 33 0.43 3.62 5.77
CA GLY A 33 1.42 2.59 5.48
C GLY A 33 1.27 1.38 6.39
N TYR A 34 1.88 0.27 5.99
CA TYR A 34 1.77 -1.02 6.67
C TYR A 34 3.15 -1.59 7.00
N ARG A 35 3.31 -2.17 8.19
CA ARG A 35 4.51 -2.93 8.58
C ARG A 35 4.13 -4.26 9.19
N MET A 36 4.64 -5.35 8.61
CA MET A 36 4.37 -6.72 9.06
C MET A 36 5.32 -7.07 10.22
N HIS A 37 4.79 -7.63 11.31
CA HIS A 37 5.54 -7.91 12.54
C HIS A 37 5.65 -9.39 12.91
N SER A 38 5.00 -10.29 12.17
CA SER A 38 5.05 -11.72 12.38
C SER A 38 5.84 -12.41 11.25
N HIS A 39 6.34 -13.62 11.49
CA HIS A 39 6.94 -14.46 10.44
C HIS A 39 6.00 -14.63 9.24
N LYS A 40 4.68 -14.65 9.50
CA LYS A 40 3.62 -14.64 8.50
C LYS A 40 2.53 -13.68 8.96
N THR A 41 2.18 -12.71 8.11
CA THR A 41 1.07 -11.77 8.33
C THR A 41 0.15 -11.85 7.12
N ARG A 42 -1.12 -12.21 7.33
CA ARG A 42 -2.15 -12.28 6.29
C ARG A 42 -3.26 -11.28 6.58
N PHE A 43 -3.56 -10.44 5.61
CA PHE A 43 -4.69 -9.52 5.65
C PHE A 43 -5.24 -9.32 4.25
N ILE A 44 -6.49 -8.85 4.18
CA ILE A 44 -7.14 -8.48 2.92
C ILE A 44 -7.27 -6.97 2.93
N SER A 45 -6.80 -6.33 1.87
CA SER A 45 -7.05 -4.92 1.59
C SER A 45 -7.90 -4.84 0.34
N TYR A 46 -8.98 -4.08 0.41
CA TYR A 46 -9.79 -3.73 -0.75
C TYR A 46 -9.96 -2.22 -0.79
N THR A 47 -9.90 -1.66 -2.00
CA THR A 47 -10.11 -0.24 -2.24
C THR A 47 -11.37 -0.09 -3.06
N LEU A 48 -12.29 0.75 -2.62
CA LEU A 48 -13.53 1.02 -3.33
C LEU A 48 -13.30 2.20 -4.29
N GLY A 49 -13.40 1.95 -5.59
CA GLY A 49 -13.16 2.94 -6.65
C GLY A 49 -11.68 3.23 -6.94
N GLY A 50 -11.43 3.99 -8.02
CA GLY A 50 -10.08 4.40 -8.43
C GLY A 50 -9.27 3.33 -9.18
N LYS A 51 -7.95 3.54 -9.25
CA LYS A 51 -6.98 2.75 -10.04
C LYS A 51 -5.88 2.12 -9.18
N MET A 52 -6.20 1.73 -7.95
CA MET A 52 -5.21 1.16 -7.02
C MET A 52 -4.66 -0.19 -7.54
N THR A 53 -5.51 -0.99 -8.18
CA THR A 53 -5.12 -2.26 -8.82
C THR A 53 -3.97 -2.08 -9.82
N ASP A 54 -4.00 -0.98 -10.59
CA ASP A 54 -2.94 -0.65 -11.56
C ASP A 54 -1.60 -0.39 -10.88
N VAL A 55 -1.60 0.19 -9.66
CA VAL A 55 -0.35 0.38 -8.88
C VAL A 55 0.28 -0.97 -8.59
N TYR A 56 -0.51 -1.94 -8.09
CA TYR A 56 0.01 -3.26 -7.73
C TYR A 56 0.57 -4.03 -8.93
N GLN A 57 -0.01 -3.85 -10.11
CA GLN A 57 0.52 -4.44 -11.35
C GLN A 57 1.84 -3.81 -11.78
N GLN A 58 2.01 -2.49 -11.58
CA GLN A 58 3.23 -1.77 -11.95
C GLN A 58 4.40 -2.08 -11.00
N ILE A 59 4.15 -2.14 -9.69
CA ILE A 59 5.23 -2.32 -8.70
C ILE A 59 5.52 -3.79 -8.39
N GLY A 60 4.61 -4.68 -8.75
CA GLY A 60 4.70 -6.11 -8.48
C GLY A 60 5.21 -6.92 -9.67
N LYS A 61 5.64 -8.15 -9.40
CA LYS A 61 5.88 -9.16 -10.44
C LYS A 61 4.79 -10.21 -10.36
N ARG A 62 4.30 -10.68 -11.50
CA ARG A 62 3.34 -11.78 -11.55
C ARG A 62 3.99 -13.04 -10.97
N LEU A 63 3.38 -13.59 -9.92
CA LEU A 63 3.76 -14.86 -9.34
C LEU A 63 2.88 -15.97 -9.92
N PHE A 64 3.48 -17.13 -10.19
CA PHE A 64 2.78 -18.33 -10.64
C PHE A 64 2.57 -19.34 -9.50
N GLN A 65 3.16 -19.08 -8.33
CA GLN A 65 3.06 -19.88 -7.12
C GLN A 65 2.08 -19.23 -6.14
N ASN A 66 1.43 -20.05 -5.31
CA ASN A 66 0.45 -19.63 -4.31
C ASN A 66 1.07 -19.26 -2.95
N GLU A 67 2.36 -19.52 -2.76
CA GLU A 67 3.09 -19.18 -1.54
C GLU A 67 4.27 -18.27 -1.84
N TRP A 68 4.62 -17.45 -0.85
CA TRP A 68 5.75 -16.56 -0.93
C TRP A 68 7.06 -17.36 -0.79
N SER A 69 7.85 -17.43 -1.84
CA SER A 69 9.18 -18.02 -1.75
C SER A 69 10.14 -17.09 -1.00
N MET A 70 10.87 -17.60 -0.02
CA MET A 70 11.89 -16.81 0.71
C MET A 70 13.12 -16.42 -0.15
N THR A 71 13.20 -16.91 -1.40
CA THR A 71 14.33 -16.71 -2.32
C THR A 71 14.09 -15.62 -3.38
N HIS A 72 12.86 -15.10 -3.52
CA HIS A 72 12.54 -14.10 -4.53
C HIS A 72 12.52 -12.69 -3.92
N HIS A 73 13.45 -11.84 -4.36
CA HIS A 73 13.40 -10.39 -4.15
C HIS A 73 12.29 -9.80 -5.01
N ALA A 74 11.07 -9.77 -4.46
CA ALA A 74 9.91 -9.27 -5.18
C ALA A 74 9.85 -7.74 -5.29
N PHE A 75 10.62 -7.01 -4.47
CA PHE A 75 10.70 -5.56 -4.57
C PHE A 75 11.72 -5.13 -5.62
N ASP A 76 11.26 -4.40 -6.63
CA ASP A 76 12.11 -3.73 -7.61
C ASP A 76 11.96 -2.21 -7.44
N ALA A 77 13.01 -1.59 -6.89
CA ALA A 77 13.03 -0.16 -6.63
C ALA A 77 12.88 0.67 -7.91
N ALA A 78 13.37 0.19 -9.05
CA ALA A 78 13.29 0.92 -10.32
C ALA A 78 11.84 0.96 -10.84
N SER A 79 11.15 -0.19 -10.86
CA SER A 79 9.71 -0.27 -11.17
C SER A 79 8.88 0.63 -10.23
N PHE A 80 9.22 0.67 -8.94
CA PHE A 80 8.54 1.53 -7.97
C PHE A 80 8.74 3.02 -8.29
N GLN A 81 9.97 3.47 -8.51
CA GLN A 81 10.27 4.87 -8.86
C GLN A 81 9.64 5.28 -10.19
N GLN A 82 9.56 4.38 -11.16
CA GLN A 82 8.91 4.64 -12.44
C GLN A 82 7.38 4.83 -12.26
N ALA A 83 6.74 3.95 -11.49
CA ALA A 83 5.31 4.06 -11.18
C ALA A 83 4.98 5.37 -10.43
N GLU A 84 5.86 5.82 -9.53
CA GLU A 84 5.71 7.11 -8.85
C GLU A 84 5.77 8.31 -9.81
N LYS A 85 6.67 8.28 -10.81
CA LYS A 85 6.79 9.33 -11.83
C LYS A 85 5.57 9.38 -12.75
N GLU A 86 5.09 8.22 -13.18
CA GLU A 86 3.92 8.11 -14.07
C GLU A 86 2.61 8.56 -13.42
N LYS A 87 2.49 8.41 -12.09
CA LYS A 87 1.29 8.84 -11.34
C LYS A 87 1.38 10.26 -10.79
N ARG A 88 2.56 10.89 -10.82
CA ARG A 88 2.78 12.30 -10.44
C ARG A 88 2.96 13.17 -11.68
N TYR A 89 1.89 13.37 -12.45
CA TYR A 89 1.79 14.49 -13.38
C TYR A 89 0.39 15.13 -13.37
N HIS A 90 0.23 16.14 -12.51
CA HIS A 90 -0.72 17.26 -12.67
C HIS A 90 0.01 18.52 -12.14
N PRO A 91 0.66 19.30 -13.01
CA PRO A 91 1.45 20.47 -12.59
C PRO A 91 0.61 21.65 -12.03
N ASP A 92 -0.71 21.72 -12.27
CA ASP A 92 -1.44 22.99 -12.16
C ASP A 92 -2.57 23.07 -11.11
N ALA A 93 -2.64 22.15 -10.13
CA ALA A 93 -3.75 22.18 -9.16
C ALA A 93 -3.49 23.03 -7.89
N TRP A 94 -2.34 23.68 -7.75
CA TRP A 94 -1.93 24.41 -6.54
C TRP A 94 -1.76 25.92 -6.70
N ASN A 95 -2.19 26.52 -7.82
CA ASN A 95 -2.04 27.97 -8.02
C ASN A 95 -3.20 28.68 -8.74
N GLN A 96 -4.45 28.42 -8.31
CA GLN A 96 -5.61 29.27 -8.67
C GLN A 96 -6.55 29.46 -7.48
N ARG A 97 -6.08 30.14 -6.42
CA ARG A 97 -6.92 30.87 -5.46
C ARG A 97 -6.16 32.09 -4.92
N THR A 98 -5.97 33.06 -5.79
CA THR A 98 -5.71 34.45 -5.40
C THR A 98 -6.13 35.34 -6.57
N VAL A 99 -7.40 35.74 -6.54
CA VAL A 99 -7.86 37.09 -6.92
C VAL A 99 -8.83 37.51 -5.83
#